data_AF-A0A6N0JG22-F1
#
_entry.id   AF-A0A6N0JG22-F1
#
_cell.length_a   1.000
_cell.length_b   1.000
_cell.length_c   1.000
_cell.angle_alpha   90.00
_cell.angle_beta   90.00
_cell.angle_gamma   90.00
#
_symmetry.space_group_name_H-M   'P 1'
#
loop_
_entity.id
_entity.type
_entity.pdbx_description
1 polymer ?
#
loop_
_entity_poly.entity_id
_entity_poly.type
_entity_poly.pdbx_seq_one_letter_code
_entity_poly.pdbx_strand_id
1 'polypeptide(L)'
;MSVAIKLASLVVHRVRKLRVSIEAPGRLSTLKKARRLQCQGQVLVGALLATAALQAAAQGWTITPDTELVEYTEKKEAAKALARDVRKEVEAALPLLRAYWQNGLSPAVPAQGKKFAALVRRADELSEPFGPFASCRGAAIFAQQLWQSHLGSQLKADVLYSAWQAYSEGLRDCQLSIDIPPAETITVVGPAERGDELPASCLDAGKNTWTCPASLRSAIEAANQKR
;
A
#
# COMPACT_ATOMS: atom_id res chain seq x y z
N MET A 1 14.16 -7.67 -30.18
CA MET A 1 14.40 -7.66 -28.72
C MET A 1 15.27 -6.46 -28.35
N SER A 2 14.69 -5.30 -28.02
CA SER A 2 15.42 -4.21 -27.34
C SER A 2 14.46 -3.09 -26.87
N VAL A 3 13.61 -3.41 -25.89
CA VAL A 3 12.74 -2.42 -25.20
C VAL A 3 12.91 -2.51 -23.67
N ALA A 4 13.18 -3.71 -23.14
CA ALA A 4 13.37 -3.95 -21.70
C ALA A 4 14.61 -3.25 -21.11
N ILE A 5 15.68 -3.05 -21.88
CA ILE A 5 16.94 -2.45 -21.38
C ILE A 5 16.83 -0.92 -21.21
N LYS A 6 15.92 -0.25 -21.94
CA LYS A 6 15.72 1.21 -21.79
C LYS A 6 14.88 1.59 -20.57
N LEU A 7 14.03 0.68 -20.07
CA LEU A 7 13.19 0.92 -18.89
C LEU A 7 13.98 0.83 -17.57
N ALA A 8 14.97 -0.07 -17.48
CA ALA A 8 15.79 -0.20 -16.27
C ALA A 8 16.66 1.03 -15.98
N SER A 9 17.22 1.68 -17.01
CA SER A 9 18.01 2.91 -16.83
C SER A 9 17.16 4.12 -16.43
N LEU A 10 15.88 4.17 -16.81
CA LEU A 10 14.99 5.30 -16.48
C LEU A 10 14.52 5.28 -15.01
N VAL A 11 14.37 4.08 -14.42
CA VAL A 11 14.00 3.90 -13.01
C VAL A 11 15.18 4.23 -12.10
N VAL A 12 16.40 3.79 -12.44
CA VAL A 12 17.61 4.09 -11.66
C VAL A 12 17.96 5.58 -11.69
N HIS A 13 17.69 6.28 -12.81
CA HIS A 13 17.94 7.72 -12.90
C HIS A 13 16.92 8.56 -12.11
N ARG A 14 15.65 8.11 -11.99
CA ARG A 14 14.64 8.81 -11.16
C ARG A 14 14.85 8.63 -9.66
N VAL A 15 15.35 7.46 -9.22
CA VAL A 15 15.64 7.23 -7.80
C VAL A 15 16.86 8.04 -7.32
N ARG A 16 17.85 8.30 -8.20
CA ARG A 16 18.97 9.20 -7.86
C ARG A 16 18.57 10.68 -7.77
N LYS A 17 17.59 11.13 -8.57
CA LYS A 17 17.09 12.52 -8.53
C LYS A 17 16.26 12.84 -7.29
N LEU A 18 15.69 11.85 -6.62
CA LEU A 18 14.91 12.02 -5.38
C LEU A 18 15.77 12.08 -4.10
N ARG A 19 17.08 11.81 -4.18
CA ARG A 19 18.00 11.92 -3.03
C ARG A 19 18.76 13.24 -2.92
N VAL A 20 18.53 14.19 -3.83
CA VAL A 20 19.19 15.50 -3.81
C VAL A 20 18.16 16.59 -4.06
N SER A 21 17.39 16.93 -3.03
CA SER A 21 16.72 18.24 -2.87
C SER A 21 16.08 18.32 -1.48
N ILE A 22 16.90 18.18 -0.43
CA ILE A 22 16.59 18.70 0.90
C ILE A 22 17.87 19.41 1.40
N GLU A 23 18.15 20.56 0.79
CA GLU A 23 18.96 21.66 1.32
C GLU A 23 18.16 22.92 0.94
N ALA A 24 17.86 23.87 1.82
CA ALA A 24 18.65 24.50 2.87
C ALA A 24 17.71 25.30 3.82
N PRO A 25 18.18 26.20 4.70
CA PRO A 25 19.40 26.24 5.52
C PRO A 25 19.04 26.41 7.02
N GLY A 26 19.90 25.94 7.94
CA GLY A 26 19.79 26.40 9.33
C GLY A 26 20.44 25.52 10.39
N ARG A 27 21.63 25.95 10.83
CA ARG A 27 22.29 25.64 12.13
C ARG A 27 22.72 24.19 12.39
N LEU A 28 23.86 23.87 11.78
CA LEU A 28 24.91 23.01 12.33
C LEU A 28 25.49 23.60 13.63
N SER A 29 25.07 23.12 14.80
CA SER A 29 25.92 23.01 16.00
C SER A 29 25.13 22.40 17.16
N THR A 30 25.13 21.07 17.29
CA THR A 30 24.98 20.37 18.61
C THR A 30 25.00 18.84 18.57
N LEU A 31 25.14 18.17 17.42
CA LEU A 31 25.17 16.69 17.38
C LEU A 31 26.57 16.09 17.13
N LYS A 32 27.55 16.47 17.97
CA LYS A 32 28.90 15.83 17.97
C LYS A 32 29.18 14.92 19.17
N LYS A 33 28.20 14.60 20.03
CA LYS A 33 28.46 13.85 21.27
C LYS A 33 27.56 12.64 21.57
N ALA A 34 26.81 12.11 20.61
CA ALA A 34 25.98 10.90 20.82
C ALA A 34 26.44 9.67 20.00
N ARG A 35 27.74 9.59 19.63
CA ARG A 35 28.25 8.52 18.73
C ARG A 35 29.18 7.49 19.40
N ARG A 36 29.18 7.39 20.72
CA ARG A 36 29.94 6.36 21.45
C ARG A 36 29.18 5.97 22.71
N LEU A 37 28.26 5.02 22.59
CA LEU A 37 27.73 4.14 23.67
C LEU A 37 26.42 3.52 23.18
N GLN A 38 26.49 2.57 22.24
CA GLN A 38 25.49 1.52 22.00
C GLN A 38 25.96 0.60 20.86
N CYS A 39 27.22 0.19 20.92
CA CYS A 39 27.75 -0.93 20.14
C CYS A 39 28.22 -1.96 21.16
N GLN A 40 27.29 -2.76 21.70
CA GLN A 40 27.49 -4.05 22.37
C GLN A 40 26.20 -4.35 23.14
N GLY A 41 25.32 -5.16 22.58
CA GLY A 41 24.13 -5.60 23.33
C GLY A 41 23.01 -6.28 22.55
N GLN A 42 22.92 -6.15 21.21
CA GLN A 42 21.78 -6.73 20.48
C GLN A 42 22.12 -7.40 19.14
N VAL A 43 23.38 -7.82 18.93
CA VAL A 43 23.75 -8.57 17.70
C VAL A 43 23.70 -10.10 17.89
N LEU A 44 23.44 -10.61 19.11
CA LEU A 44 23.58 -12.05 19.38
C LEU A 44 22.29 -12.85 19.58
N VAL A 45 21.10 -12.26 19.40
CA VAL A 45 19.83 -13.04 19.50
C VAL A 45 19.01 -13.05 18.19
N GLY A 46 19.22 -12.09 17.28
CA GLY A 46 18.60 -12.13 15.93
C GLY A 46 19.34 -13.00 14.91
N ALA A 47 20.63 -13.25 15.11
CA ALA A 47 21.47 -13.97 14.15
C ALA A 47 21.30 -15.50 14.22
N LEU A 48 20.83 -16.05 15.34
CA LEU A 48 20.63 -17.50 15.50
C LEU A 48 19.32 -18.02 14.89
N LEU A 49 18.30 -17.17 14.71
CA LEU A 49 17.07 -17.54 14.00
C LEU A 49 17.16 -17.26 12.49
N ALA A 50 17.91 -16.24 12.08
CA ALA A 50 18.11 -15.92 10.66
C ALA A 50 19.09 -16.88 9.95
N THR A 51 20.07 -17.45 10.65
CA THR A 51 20.99 -18.44 10.07
C THR A 51 20.38 -19.84 9.98
N ALA A 52 19.51 -20.22 10.92
CA ALA A 52 18.76 -21.48 10.84
C ALA A 52 17.74 -21.49 9.68
N ALA A 53 17.13 -20.34 9.36
CA ALA A 53 16.22 -20.23 8.22
C ALA A 53 16.94 -20.26 6.85
N LEU A 54 18.16 -19.70 6.75
CA LEU A 54 18.94 -19.76 5.51
C LEU A 54 19.63 -21.11 5.27
N GLN A 55 19.86 -21.91 6.31
CA GLN A 55 20.47 -23.24 6.17
C GLN A 55 19.44 -24.38 6.07
N ALA A 56 18.17 -24.14 6.41
CA ALA A 56 17.08 -25.11 6.21
C ALA A 56 16.48 -25.10 4.79
N ALA A 57 16.78 -24.08 3.98
CA ALA A 57 16.38 -24.04 2.56
C ALA A 57 17.28 -24.89 1.64
N ALA A 58 18.21 -25.66 2.20
CA ALA A 58 19.21 -26.37 1.42
C ALA A 58 18.68 -27.59 0.65
N GLN A 59 17.47 -28.10 0.94
CA GLN A 59 16.88 -29.25 0.20
C GLN A 59 15.35 -29.17 -0.01
N GLY A 60 14.65 -28.20 0.60
CA GLY A 60 13.18 -28.17 0.68
C GLY A 60 12.55 -26.81 0.40
N TRP A 61 11.23 -26.81 0.19
CA TRP A 61 10.41 -25.61 0.23
C TRP A 61 10.03 -25.23 1.67
N THR A 62 10.03 -23.95 1.96
CA THR A 62 9.37 -23.36 3.13
C THR A 62 8.00 -22.85 2.70
N ILE A 63 6.94 -23.26 3.40
CA ILE A 63 5.56 -22.89 3.07
C ILE A 63 5.01 -22.07 4.23
N THR A 64 4.63 -20.83 3.95
CA THR A 64 4.10 -19.88 4.93
C THR A 64 2.68 -19.47 4.51
N PRO A 65 1.69 -19.46 5.42
CA PRO A 65 0.38 -18.91 5.09
C PRO A 65 0.51 -17.43 4.75
N ASP A 66 -0.19 -16.98 3.72
CA ASP A 66 -0.30 -15.55 3.45
C ASP A 66 -1.19 -14.89 4.52
N THR A 67 -0.85 -13.67 4.91
CA THR A 67 -1.55 -12.93 5.95
C THR A 67 -2.62 -12.00 5.39
N GLU A 68 -2.74 -11.88 4.06
CA GLU A 68 -3.67 -10.94 3.42
C GLU A 68 -5.14 -11.20 3.82
N LEU A 69 -5.57 -12.47 3.90
CA LEU A 69 -6.94 -12.81 4.32
C LEU A 69 -7.18 -12.52 5.81
N VAL A 70 -6.15 -12.67 6.65
CA VAL A 70 -6.21 -12.32 8.08
C VAL A 70 -6.37 -10.81 8.21
N GLU A 71 -5.52 -10.04 7.54
CA GLU A 71 -5.60 -8.58 7.51
C GLU A 71 -6.96 -8.10 6.98
N TYR A 72 -7.45 -8.72 5.91
CA TYR A 72 -8.78 -8.44 5.36
C TYR A 72 -9.85 -8.62 6.45
N THR A 73 -9.84 -9.76 7.14
CA THR A 73 -10.86 -10.11 8.14
C THR A 73 -10.83 -9.14 9.32
N GLU A 74 -9.64 -8.81 9.82
CA GLU A 74 -9.46 -7.88 10.94
C GLU A 74 -9.89 -6.45 10.60
N LYS A 75 -9.62 -6.00 9.37
CA LYS A 75 -9.80 -4.59 8.99
C LYS A 75 -11.07 -4.31 8.18
N LYS A 76 -11.85 -5.33 7.79
CA LYS A 76 -13.07 -5.19 6.96
C LYS A 76 -14.07 -4.16 7.50
N GLU A 77 -14.37 -4.21 8.80
CA GLU A 77 -15.34 -3.28 9.40
C GLU A 77 -14.79 -1.84 9.48
N ALA A 78 -13.49 -1.68 9.68
CA ALA A 78 -12.83 -0.39 9.63
C ALA A 78 -12.85 0.19 8.20
N ALA A 79 -12.64 -0.65 7.18
CA ALA A 79 -12.75 -0.29 5.77
C ALA A 79 -14.18 0.14 5.38
N LYS A 80 -15.20 -0.63 5.81
CA LYS A 80 -16.62 -0.24 5.65
C LYS A 80 -16.93 1.11 6.28
N ALA A 81 -16.45 1.33 7.51
CA ALA A 81 -16.65 2.60 8.19
C ALA A 81 -15.98 3.75 7.43
N LEU A 82 -14.75 3.56 6.96
CA LEU A 82 -14.04 4.55 6.15
C LEU A 82 -14.80 4.88 4.85
N ALA A 83 -15.26 3.87 4.11
CA ALA A 83 -16.01 4.07 2.86
C ALA A 83 -17.30 4.90 3.08
N ARG A 84 -18.03 4.61 4.17
CA ARG A 84 -19.21 5.40 4.59
C ARG A 84 -18.84 6.83 4.94
N ASP A 85 -17.78 7.03 5.72
CA ASP A 85 -17.35 8.35 6.16
C ASP A 85 -16.86 9.21 4.99
N VAL A 86 -16.14 8.61 4.04
CA VAL A 86 -15.73 9.27 2.78
C VAL A 86 -16.95 9.75 2.00
N ARG A 87 -17.96 8.89 1.81
CA ARG A 87 -19.20 9.28 1.11
C ARG A 87 -19.91 10.43 1.83
N LYS A 88 -20.09 10.29 3.14
CA LYS A 88 -20.76 11.28 3.98
C LYS A 88 -20.07 12.64 3.93
N GLU A 89 -18.73 12.68 3.97
CA GLU A 89 -18.00 13.96 3.93
C GLU A 89 -18.03 14.61 2.55
N VAL A 90 -18.08 13.84 1.45
CA VAL A 90 -18.33 14.38 0.10
C VAL A 90 -19.72 14.98 0.00
N GLU A 91 -20.76 14.28 0.49
CA GLU A 91 -22.13 14.79 0.51
C GLU A 91 -22.28 16.05 1.36
N ALA A 92 -21.64 16.09 2.54
CA ALA A 92 -21.62 17.25 3.42
C ALA A 92 -20.88 18.46 2.82
N ALA A 93 -19.92 18.23 1.92
CA ALA A 93 -19.16 19.29 1.27
C ALA A 93 -19.97 20.01 0.18
N LEU A 94 -20.94 19.37 -0.47
CA LEU A 94 -21.74 19.95 -1.56
C LEU A 94 -22.42 21.29 -1.20
N PRO A 95 -23.16 21.42 -0.09
CA PRO A 95 -23.75 22.71 0.29
C PRO A 95 -22.70 23.77 0.63
N LEU A 96 -21.55 23.37 1.20
CA LEU A 96 -20.44 24.28 1.51
C LEU A 96 -19.79 24.84 0.24
N LEU A 97 -19.62 24.00 -0.78
CA LEU A 97 -19.10 24.41 -2.09
C LEU A 97 -20.03 25.40 -2.78
N ARG A 98 -21.35 25.17 -2.70
CA ARG A 98 -22.34 26.12 -3.22
C ARG A 98 -22.23 27.48 -2.53
N ALA A 99 -22.15 27.48 -1.19
CA ALA A 99 -21.97 28.72 -0.42
C ALA A 99 -20.63 29.41 -0.71
N TYR A 100 -19.56 28.64 -0.92
CA TYR A 100 -18.25 29.14 -1.30
C TYR A 100 -18.27 29.85 -2.65
N TRP A 101 -18.92 29.27 -3.67
CA TRP A 101 -19.02 29.89 -4.99
C TRP A 101 -19.90 31.14 -5.01
N GLN A 102 -20.90 31.22 -4.13
CA GLN A 102 -21.79 32.38 -4.05
C GLN A 102 -21.21 33.53 -3.22
N ASN A 103 -20.60 33.20 -2.07
CA ASN A 103 -20.26 34.17 -1.03
C ASN A 103 -18.74 34.26 -0.77
N GLY A 104 -17.94 33.46 -1.46
CA GLY A 104 -16.49 33.39 -1.25
C GLY A 104 -16.09 32.53 -0.05
N LEU A 105 -14.84 32.72 0.40
CA LEU A 105 -14.23 31.89 1.43
C LEU A 105 -14.87 32.13 2.80
N SER A 106 -15.33 31.06 3.46
CA SER A 106 -15.80 31.07 4.85
C SER A 106 -14.93 30.15 5.73
N PRO A 107 -14.96 30.28 7.06
CA PRO A 107 -14.24 29.37 7.97
C PRO A 107 -14.62 27.89 7.81
N ALA A 108 -15.80 27.59 7.25
CA ALA A 108 -16.26 26.22 7.02
C ALA A 108 -15.45 25.52 5.90
N VAL A 109 -14.93 26.26 4.92
CA VAL A 109 -14.13 25.71 3.81
C VAL A 109 -12.83 25.06 4.31
N PRO A 110 -11.93 25.76 5.02
CA PRO A 110 -10.73 25.12 5.56
C PRO A 110 -11.04 24.06 6.62
N ALA A 111 -12.14 24.19 7.38
CA ALA A 111 -12.58 23.16 8.32
C ALA A 111 -12.95 21.85 7.59
N GLN A 112 -13.67 21.94 6.47
CA GLN A 112 -14.01 20.78 5.66
C GLN A 112 -12.76 20.14 5.02
N GLY A 113 -11.82 20.95 4.54
CA GLY A 113 -10.53 20.45 4.03
C GLY A 113 -9.74 19.64 5.05
N LYS A 114 -9.79 20.01 6.35
CA LYS A 114 -9.17 19.24 7.43
C LYS A 114 -9.82 17.87 7.63
N LYS A 115 -11.15 17.76 7.44
CA LYS A 115 -11.84 16.47 7.53
C LYS A 115 -11.41 15.51 6.43
N PHE A 116 -11.29 16.00 5.19
CA PHE A 116 -10.74 15.18 4.10
C PHE A 116 -9.31 14.74 4.37
N ALA A 117 -8.45 15.62 4.89
CA ALA A 117 -7.10 15.25 5.29
C ALA A 117 -7.08 14.18 6.41
N ALA A 118 -8.01 14.24 7.36
CA ALA A 118 -8.15 13.23 8.40
C ALA A 118 -8.60 11.88 7.83
N LEU A 119 -9.50 11.87 6.84
CA LEU A 119 -9.90 10.65 6.13
C LEU A 119 -8.73 9.99 5.41
N VAL A 120 -7.88 10.77 4.72
CA VAL A 120 -6.68 10.24 4.06
C VAL A 120 -5.73 9.60 5.08
N ARG A 121 -5.46 10.27 6.20
CA ARG A 121 -4.62 9.71 7.27
C ARG A 121 -5.16 8.39 7.82
N ARG A 122 -6.46 8.34 8.09
CA ARG A 122 -7.11 7.10 8.55
C ARG A 122 -7.05 6.00 7.50
N ALA A 123 -7.08 6.36 6.22
CA ALA A 123 -6.95 5.40 5.13
C ALA A 123 -5.51 4.89 4.96
N ASP A 124 -4.50 5.75 5.19
CA ASP A 124 -3.09 5.34 5.28
C ASP A 124 -2.85 4.36 6.45
N GLU A 125 -3.54 4.55 7.57
CA GLU A 125 -3.48 3.65 8.74
C GLU A 125 -4.24 2.33 8.49
N LEU A 126 -5.27 2.35 7.65
CA LEU A 126 -6.08 1.18 7.32
C LEU A 126 -5.27 0.15 6.51
N SER A 127 -4.58 0.58 5.46
CA SER A 127 -3.95 -0.36 4.53
C SER A 127 -2.64 0.18 4.01
N GLU A 128 -1.66 -0.72 3.91
CA GLU A 128 -0.48 -0.48 3.11
C GLU A 128 -0.84 -0.29 1.62
N PRO A 129 0.05 0.33 0.81
CA PRO A 129 -0.22 0.63 -0.60
C PRO A 129 -0.60 -0.57 -1.47
N PHE A 130 -0.25 -1.78 -1.05
CA PHE A 130 -0.53 -3.03 -1.76
C PHE A 130 -1.31 -4.03 -0.89
N GLY A 131 -1.95 -3.55 0.18
CA GLY A 131 -2.79 -4.39 1.04
C GLY A 131 -4.22 -4.56 0.52
N PRO A 132 -5.05 -5.38 1.20
CA PRO A 132 -6.38 -5.77 0.73
C PRO A 132 -7.36 -4.59 0.61
N PHE A 133 -7.10 -3.47 1.28
CA PHE A 133 -7.93 -2.26 1.24
C PHE A 133 -7.21 -1.06 0.62
N ALA A 134 -6.20 -1.28 -0.23
CA ALA A 134 -5.49 -0.21 -0.94
C ALA A 134 -6.42 0.69 -1.79
N SER A 135 -7.50 0.12 -2.34
CA SER A 135 -8.54 0.87 -3.05
C SER A 135 -9.31 1.85 -2.15
N CYS A 136 -9.56 1.49 -0.88
CA CYS A 136 -10.18 2.38 0.11
C CYS A 136 -9.28 3.56 0.50
N ARG A 137 -7.96 3.34 0.49
CA ARG A 137 -6.98 4.42 0.55
C ARG A 137 -7.07 5.35 -0.66
N GLY A 138 -7.14 4.78 -1.87
CA GLY A 138 -7.40 5.52 -3.10
C GLY A 138 -8.66 6.39 -3.00
N ALA A 139 -9.78 5.83 -2.55
CA ALA A 139 -11.06 6.54 -2.41
C ALA A 139 -10.95 7.80 -1.53
N ALA A 140 -10.27 7.71 -0.39
CA ALA A 140 -10.07 8.86 0.50
C ALA A 140 -9.20 9.95 -0.15
N ILE A 141 -8.14 9.55 -0.86
CA ILE A 141 -7.26 10.46 -1.61
C ILE A 141 -8.05 11.16 -2.73
N PHE A 142 -8.84 10.42 -3.51
CA PHE A 142 -9.66 10.99 -4.58
C PHE A 142 -10.76 11.91 -4.05
N ALA A 143 -11.35 11.62 -2.88
CA ALA A 143 -12.27 12.53 -2.23
C ALA A 143 -11.60 13.87 -1.83
N GLN A 144 -10.38 13.81 -1.30
CA GLN A 144 -9.60 15.01 -1.00
C GLN A 144 -9.24 15.78 -2.28
N GLN A 145 -8.83 15.09 -3.34
CA GLN A 145 -8.52 15.71 -4.63
C GLN A 145 -9.75 16.36 -5.24
N LEU A 146 -10.91 15.71 -5.20
CA LEU A 146 -12.18 16.28 -5.63
C LEU A 146 -12.50 17.58 -4.88
N TRP A 147 -12.36 17.58 -3.55
CA TRP A 147 -12.51 18.79 -2.74
C TRP A 147 -11.55 19.90 -3.19
N GLN A 148 -10.26 19.58 -3.37
CA GLN A 148 -9.27 20.55 -3.84
C GLN A 148 -9.57 21.05 -5.26
N SER A 149 -10.05 20.19 -6.16
CA SER A 149 -10.47 20.58 -7.50
C SER A 149 -11.61 21.58 -7.45
N HIS A 150 -12.60 21.41 -6.59
CA HIS A 150 -13.68 22.39 -6.42
C HIS A 150 -13.21 23.77 -5.93
N LEU A 151 -12.14 23.82 -5.13
CA LEU A 151 -11.56 25.08 -4.64
C LEU A 151 -10.61 25.75 -5.65
N GLY A 152 -9.87 24.93 -6.42
CA GLY A 152 -8.89 25.41 -7.40
C GLY A 152 -9.48 25.68 -8.78
N SER A 153 -10.63 25.09 -9.11
CA SER A 153 -11.28 25.28 -10.41
C SER A 153 -12.19 26.51 -10.35
N GLN A 154 -11.71 27.64 -10.87
CA GLN A 154 -12.63 28.60 -11.48
C GLN A 154 -13.17 28.00 -12.80
N LEU A 155 -14.09 27.03 -12.71
CA LEU A 155 -15.00 26.61 -13.80
C LEU A 155 -14.40 25.78 -14.96
N LYS A 156 -13.39 24.93 -14.72
CA LYS A 156 -12.98 23.92 -15.71
C LYS A 156 -13.75 22.62 -15.52
N ALA A 157 -14.83 22.47 -16.30
CA ALA A 157 -15.75 21.34 -16.21
C ALA A 157 -15.05 19.98 -16.40
N ASP A 158 -14.03 19.92 -17.25
CA ASP A 158 -13.19 18.74 -17.50
C ASP A 158 -12.41 18.29 -16.27
N VAL A 159 -11.84 19.24 -15.51
CA VAL A 159 -11.09 18.95 -14.27
C VAL A 159 -12.03 18.41 -13.20
N LEU A 160 -13.19 19.05 -13.01
CA LEU A 160 -14.18 18.59 -12.03
C LEU A 160 -14.77 17.24 -12.41
N TYR A 161 -15.07 17.02 -13.68
CA TYR A 161 -15.56 15.74 -14.18
C TYR A 161 -14.56 14.62 -13.93
N SER A 162 -13.28 14.86 -14.24
CA SER A 162 -12.21 13.86 -14.03
C SER A 162 -12.02 13.53 -12.55
N ALA A 163 -12.05 14.54 -11.68
CA ALA A 163 -11.94 14.34 -10.24
C ALA A 163 -13.16 13.58 -9.68
N TRP A 164 -14.35 13.87 -10.18
CA TRP A 164 -15.58 13.17 -9.79
C TRP A 164 -15.58 11.71 -10.26
N GLN A 165 -15.12 11.44 -11.48
CA GLN A 165 -14.93 10.07 -11.97
C GLN A 165 -13.93 9.30 -11.11
N ALA A 166 -12.75 9.86 -10.86
CA ALA A 166 -11.72 9.22 -10.04
C ALA A 166 -12.25 8.90 -8.62
N TYR A 167 -13.00 9.82 -8.01
CA TYR A 167 -13.68 9.58 -6.74
C TYR A 167 -14.70 8.44 -6.83
N SER A 168 -15.56 8.46 -7.83
CA SER A 168 -16.64 7.48 -8.00
C SER A 168 -16.10 6.07 -8.25
N GLU A 169 -15.09 5.96 -9.11
CA GLU A 169 -14.39 4.71 -9.40
C GLU A 169 -13.64 4.23 -8.16
N GLY A 170 -12.88 5.09 -7.49
CA GLY A 170 -12.16 4.72 -6.27
C GLY A 170 -13.09 4.23 -5.16
N LEU A 171 -14.25 4.86 -4.99
CA LEU A 171 -15.25 4.42 -4.00
C LEU A 171 -15.88 3.07 -4.39
N ARG A 172 -16.15 2.85 -5.69
CA ARG A 172 -16.64 1.55 -6.18
C ARG A 172 -15.60 0.46 -5.95
N ASP A 173 -14.34 0.73 -6.26
CA ASP A 173 -13.26 -0.24 -6.13
C ASP A 173 -12.98 -0.55 -4.65
N CYS A 174 -13.08 0.44 -3.76
CA CYS A 174 -13.08 0.22 -2.31
C CYS A 174 -14.23 -0.71 -1.88
N GLN A 175 -15.45 -0.49 -2.38
CA GLN A 175 -16.59 -1.33 -2.06
C GLN A 175 -16.38 -2.77 -2.56
N LEU A 176 -15.84 -2.95 -3.77
CA LEU A 176 -15.49 -4.27 -4.30
C LEU A 176 -14.45 -4.97 -3.43
N SER A 177 -13.39 -4.27 -3.01
CA SER A 177 -12.39 -4.82 -2.09
C SER A 177 -12.95 -5.14 -0.70
N ILE A 178 -14.05 -4.51 -0.27
CA ILE A 178 -14.76 -4.85 0.97
C ILE A 178 -15.63 -6.09 0.79
N ASP A 179 -16.30 -6.21 -0.34
CA ASP A 179 -17.30 -7.26 -0.57
C ASP A 179 -16.66 -8.57 -1.01
N ILE A 180 -15.51 -8.51 -1.69
CA ILE A 180 -14.78 -9.66 -2.23
C ILE A 180 -13.53 -9.88 -1.38
N PRO A 181 -13.46 -10.93 -0.55
CA PRO A 181 -12.24 -11.27 0.17
C PRO A 181 -11.12 -11.67 -0.80
N PRO A 182 -9.85 -11.42 -0.46
CA PRO A 182 -8.73 -11.98 -1.21
C PRO A 182 -8.78 -13.51 -1.16
N ALA A 183 -8.27 -14.15 -2.20
CA ALA A 183 -8.17 -15.61 -2.22
C ALA A 183 -7.19 -16.08 -1.14
N GLU A 184 -7.49 -17.20 -0.50
CA GLU A 184 -6.56 -17.78 0.47
C GLU A 184 -5.33 -18.34 -0.25
N THR A 185 -4.17 -17.78 0.06
CA THR A 185 -2.89 -18.09 -0.57
C THR A 185 -1.86 -18.55 0.44
N ILE A 186 -0.84 -19.23 -0.07
CA ILE A 186 0.37 -19.58 0.66
C ILE A 186 1.57 -19.04 -0.11
N THR A 187 2.56 -18.56 0.62
CA THR A 187 3.87 -18.24 0.08
C THR A 187 4.77 -19.45 0.18
N VAL A 188 5.35 -19.85 -0.95
CA VAL A 188 6.33 -20.93 -1.03
C VAL A 188 7.69 -20.31 -1.33
N VAL A 189 8.69 -20.59 -0.50
CA VAL A 189 10.08 -20.13 -0.69
C VAL A 189 10.99 -21.33 -0.82
N GLY A 190 11.82 -21.38 -1.86
CA GLY A 190 12.78 -22.47 -2.02
C GLY A 190 13.60 -22.35 -3.31
N PRO A 191 14.46 -23.34 -3.61
CA PRO A 191 15.44 -23.21 -4.69
C PRO A 191 14.79 -22.96 -6.06
N ALA A 192 15.36 -22.08 -6.88
CA ALA A 192 14.82 -21.68 -8.19
C ALA A 192 14.60 -22.89 -9.11
N GLU A 193 15.55 -23.83 -9.08
CA GLU A 193 15.54 -25.07 -9.84
C GLU A 193 14.39 -26.02 -9.50
N ARG A 194 13.70 -25.80 -8.37
CA ARG A 194 12.50 -26.54 -7.97
C ARG A 194 11.21 -25.80 -8.29
N GLY A 195 11.28 -24.59 -8.85
CA GLY A 195 10.11 -23.81 -9.24
C GLY A 195 9.21 -24.54 -10.25
N ASP A 196 9.81 -25.30 -11.17
CA ASP A 196 9.10 -26.08 -12.18
C ASP A 196 8.36 -27.31 -11.60
N GLU A 197 8.68 -27.71 -10.36
CA GLU A 197 7.98 -28.78 -9.65
C GLU A 197 6.67 -28.28 -9.00
N LEU A 198 6.43 -26.96 -8.94
CA LEU A 198 5.20 -26.40 -8.39
C LEU A 198 4.03 -26.48 -9.39
N PRO A 199 2.78 -26.62 -8.91
CA PRO A 199 1.61 -26.56 -9.77
C PRO A 199 1.57 -25.26 -10.59
N ALA A 200 1.12 -25.33 -11.85
CA ALA A 200 1.05 -24.17 -12.75
C ALA A 200 0.19 -23.00 -12.24
N SER A 201 -0.67 -23.25 -11.25
CA SER A 201 -1.45 -22.23 -10.54
C SER A 201 -0.65 -21.43 -9.51
N CYS A 202 0.59 -21.82 -9.22
CA CYS A 202 1.53 -21.05 -8.42
C CYS A 202 2.15 -19.95 -9.28
N LEU A 203 2.03 -18.70 -8.84
CA LEU A 203 2.57 -17.53 -9.53
C LEU A 203 3.98 -17.22 -9.01
N ASP A 204 4.93 -16.99 -9.91
CA ASP A 204 6.28 -16.54 -9.56
C ASP A 204 6.23 -15.10 -9.03
N ALA A 205 6.56 -14.94 -7.74
CA ALA A 205 6.67 -13.65 -7.06
C ALA A 205 8.11 -13.09 -7.10
N GLY A 206 9.03 -13.81 -7.75
CA GLY A 206 10.44 -13.49 -7.89
C GLY A 206 11.28 -13.92 -6.71
N LYS A 207 12.61 -13.96 -6.91
CA LYS A 207 13.61 -14.31 -5.88
C LYS A 207 13.23 -15.60 -5.13
N ASN A 208 13.11 -16.72 -5.84
CA ASN A 208 12.92 -18.03 -5.20
C ASN A 208 11.61 -18.11 -4.38
N THR A 209 10.60 -17.34 -4.77
CA THR A 209 9.33 -17.19 -4.05
C THR A 209 8.15 -17.33 -5.01
N TRP A 210 7.15 -18.12 -4.61
CA TRP A 210 5.92 -18.33 -5.36
C TRP A 210 4.71 -18.10 -4.46
N THR A 211 3.62 -17.60 -5.05
CA THR A 211 2.32 -17.50 -4.40
C THR A 211 1.40 -18.57 -4.98
N CYS A 212 0.90 -19.47 -4.13
CA CYS A 212 0.04 -20.58 -4.55
C CYS A 212 -1.32 -20.51 -3.84
N PRO A 213 -2.40 -21.06 -4.43
CA PRO A 213 -3.64 -21.34 -3.70
C PRO A 213 -3.40 -22.17 -2.44
N ALA A 214 -4.01 -21.79 -1.32
CA ALA A 214 -3.85 -22.50 -0.04
C ALA A 214 -4.33 -23.96 -0.10
N SER A 215 -5.29 -24.28 -0.98
CA SER A 215 -5.76 -25.66 -1.23
C SER A 215 -4.65 -26.61 -1.72
N LEU A 216 -3.55 -26.08 -2.24
CA LEU A 216 -2.41 -26.87 -2.71
C LEU A 216 -1.37 -27.14 -1.63
N ARG A 217 -1.54 -26.57 -0.43
CA ARG A 217 -0.58 -26.70 0.67
C ARG A 217 -0.18 -28.15 0.93
N SER A 218 -1.16 -29.03 1.14
CA SER A 218 -0.88 -30.44 1.44
C SER A 218 -0.19 -31.18 0.29
N ALA A 219 -0.49 -30.81 -0.96
CA ALA A 219 0.16 -31.39 -2.14
C ALA A 219 1.63 -30.94 -2.24
N ILE A 220 1.91 -29.66 -1.97
CA ILE A 220 3.25 -29.08 -1.98
C ILE A 220 4.06 -29.65 -0.79
N GLU A 221 3.46 -29.76 0.40
CA GLU A 221 4.09 -30.40 1.57
C GLU A 221 4.45 -31.87 1.29
N ALA A 222 3.54 -32.64 0.67
CA ALA A 222 3.79 -34.02 0.31
C ALA A 222 4.90 -34.15 -0.76
N ALA A 223 4.93 -33.27 -1.75
CA ALA A 223 6.01 -33.21 -2.74
C ALA A 223 7.36 -32.82 -2.10
N ASN A 224 7.33 -32.01 -1.03
CA ASN A 224 8.51 -31.65 -0.27
C ASN A 224 9.09 -32.79 0.57
N GLN A 225 8.25 -33.73 1.03
CA GLN A 225 8.64 -34.86 1.89
C GLN A 225 9.13 -36.11 1.15
N LYS A 226 8.89 -36.21 -0.17
CA LYS A 226 9.28 -37.38 -0.99
C LYS A 226 10.78 -37.43 -1.34
N ARG A 227 11.62 -36.65 -0.68
CA ARG A 227 13.07 -36.57 -0.89
C ARG A 227 13.79 -36.49 0.44
#